data_AF-A0A1M2ZPI2-F1
#
_entry.id   AF-A0A1M2ZPI2-F1
#
_cell.length_a   1.000
_cell.length_b   1.000
_cell.length_c   1.000
_cell.angle_alpha   90.00
_cell.angle_beta   90.00
_cell.angle_gamma   90.00
#
_symmetry.space_group_name_H-M   'P 1'
#
loop_
_entity.id
_entity.type
_entity.pdbx_description
1 polymer ?
#
loop_
_entity_poly.entity_id
_entity_poly.type
_entity_poly.pdbx_seq_one_letter_code
_entity_poly.pdbx_strand_id
1 'polypeptide(L)'
;MPEPSPPSPAAAPQFLERPAPSERAWLDLAAPTVHRAGVNLVTATADVSLTVRNEGSAPARDIRLAILLTSAQPGQDAVLDALYAEPVARPIVPPFTLAPGDEKVVRGLATMPREAIVALSAADRPMFVPVVALNAVYDAAGGAPGQTTAAFAVGVERADGAKLAPMWLDEPSRMYDAIAIRAHGTTVKR
;
A
#
# COMPACT_ATOMS: atom_id res chain seq x y z
N MET A 1 -15.97 48.57 -64.18
CA MET A 1 -16.01 48.97 -62.76
C MET A 1 -15.99 47.68 -61.96
N PRO A 2 -14.93 47.35 -61.21
CA PRO A 2 -14.82 46.05 -60.55
C PRO A 2 -15.73 45.98 -59.29
N GLU A 3 -16.44 44.87 -59.12
CA GLU A 3 -17.26 44.59 -57.94
C GLU A 3 -16.40 44.32 -56.69
N PRO A 4 -16.83 44.77 -55.50
CA PRO A 4 -16.10 44.54 -54.25
C PRO A 4 -16.23 43.08 -53.80
N SER A 5 -15.12 42.48 -53.38
CA SER A 5 -15.10 41.13 -52.81
C SER A 5 -15.82 41.08 -51.45
N PRO A 6 -16.55 39.98 -51.14
CA PRO A 6 -17.23 39.84 -49.86
C PRO A 6 -16.23 39.65 -48.70
N PRO A 7 -16.57 40.12 -47.49
CA PRO A 7 -15.70 39.98 -46.32
C PRO A 7 -15.60 38.52 -45.88
N SER A 8 -14.39 38.09 -45.52
CA SER A 8 -14.10 36.75 -45.00
C SER A 8 -14.77 36.54 -43.63
N PRO A 9 -15.37 35.37 -43.33
CA PRO A 9 -15.98 35.11 -42.03
C PRO A 9 -14.92 35.11 -40.91
N ALA A 10 -15.17 35.90 -39.86
CA ALA A 10 -14.37 35.88 -38.64
C ALA A 10 -14.43 34.49 -37.99
N ALA A 11 -13.26 33.94 -37.63
CA ALA A 11 -13.14 32.66 -36.94
C ALA A 11 -13.91 32.69 -35.61
N ALA A 12 -14.76 31.67 -35.39
CA ALA A 12 -15.49 31.51 -34.14
C ALA A 12 -14.50 31.35 -32.96
N PRO A 13 -14.81 31.92 -31.78
CA PRO A 13 -13.95 31.78 -30.61
C PRO A 13 -13.84 30.31 -30.21
N GLN A 14 -12.61 29.81 -30.14
CA GLN A 14 -12.32 28.47 -29.63
C GLN A 14 -12.70 28.45 -28.16
N PHE A 15 -13.88 27.91 -27.87
CA PHE A 15 -14.29 27.59 -26.51
C PHE A 15 -13.22 26.65 -25.96
N LEU A 16 -12.61 26.99 -24.83
CA LEU A 16 -11.63 26.12 -24.16
C LEU A 16 -12.28 24.73 -23.97
N GLU A 17 -11.99 23.77 -24.86
CA GLU A 17 -12.36 22.38 -24.65
C GLU A 17 -11.79 21.99 -23.28
N ARG A 18 -12.66 21.82 -22.29
CA ARG A 18 -12.26 21.20 -21.02
C ARG A 18 -11.66 19.85 -21.41
N PRO A 19 -10.42 19.53 -20.98
CA PRO A 19 -9.88 18.20 -21.16
C PRO A 19 -10.94 17.21 -20.67
N ALA A 20 -11.32 16.24 -21.51
CA ALA A 20 -12.19 15.16 -21.08
C ALA A 20 -11.58 14.55 -19.79
N PRO A 21 -12.37 14.23 -18.76
CA PRO A 21 -11.85 13.58 -17.57
C PRO A 21 -11.04 12.37 -18.03
N SER A 22 -9.74 12.35 -17.75
CA SER A 22 -8.90 11.22 -18.14
C SER A 22 -9.40 9.99 -17.40
N GLU A 23 -9.94 9.02 -18.12
CA GLU A 23 -10.31 7.72 -17.56
C GLU A 23 -9.04 7.09 -16.96
N ARG A 24 -9.03 6.95 -15.62
CA ARG A 24 -7.87 6.42 -14.89
C ARG A 24 -8.35 5.56 -13.73
N ALA A 25 -7.67 4.44 -13.53
CA ALA A 25 -7.86 3.58 -12.38
C ALA A 25 -7.12 4.13 -11.16
N TRP A 26 -7.76 4.05 -10.00
CA TRP A 26 -7.20 4.46 -8.72
C TRP A 26 -7.46 3.34 -7.72
N LEU A 27 -6.40 2.70 -7.22
CA LEU A 27 -6.56 1.68 -6.21
C LEU A 27 -6.63 2.31 -4.82
N ASP A 28 -7.56 1.81 -4.02
CA ASP A 28 -7.59 2.00 -2.59
C ASP A 28 -7.19 0.70 -1.89
N LEU A 29 -6.35 0.85 -0.86
CA LEU A 29 -5.92 -0.25 0.00
C LEU A 29 -6.54 -0.01 1.37
N ALA A 30 -7.61 -0.75 1.68
CA ALA A 30 -8.25 -0.66 2.97
C ALA A 30 -7.27 -1.00 4.10
N ALA A 31 -7.55 -0.53 5.31
CA ALA A 31 -6.76 -0.91 6.48
C ALA A 31 -6.73 -2.45 6.61
N PRO A 32 -5.55 -3.09 6.60
CA PRO A 32 -5.46 -4.54 6.56
C PRO A 32 -5.88 -5.15 7.89
N THR A 33 -6.42 -6.36 7.86
CA THR A 33 -6.58 -7.18 9.06
C THR A 33 -5.35 -8.05 9.24
N VAL A 34 -4.68 -7.95 10.38
CA VAL A 34 -3.59 -8.85 10.75
C VAL A 34 -4.15 -9.89 11.72
N HIS A 35 -4.27 -11.13 11.28
CA HIS A 35 -4.91 -12.20 12.06
C HIS A 35 -4.00 -12.73 13.16
N ARG A 36 -2.71 -12.79 12.87
CA ARG A 36 -1.68 -13.19 13.81
C ARG A 36 -0.34 -12.63 13.38
N ALA A 37 0.49 -12.30 14.36
CA ALA A 37 1.86 -11.90 14.10
C ALA A 37 2.77 -12.30 15.27
N GLY A 38 4.04 -12.52 14.96
CA GLY A 38 4.98 -13.03 15.95
C GLY A 38 6.37 -13.20 15.40
N VAL A 39 7.28 -13.58 16.28
CA VAL A 39 8.68 -13.86 15.95
C VAL A 39 9.04 -15.22 16.52
N ASN A 40 9.65 -16.05 15.69
CA ASN A 40 10.26 -17.31 16.12
C ASN A 40 11.81 -17.19 16.13
N LEU A 41 12.53 -18.30 16.21
CA LEU A 41 14.00 -18.31 16.25
C LEU A 41 14.66 -17.78 14.96
N VAL A 42 13.97 -17.83 13.82
CA VAL A 42 14.53 -17.53 12.49
C VAL A 42 13.76 -16.48 11.69
N THR A 43 12.47 -16.28 11.95
CA THR A 43 11.62 -15.36 11.19
C THR A 43 10.63 -14.60 12.05
N ALA A 44 10.40 -13.34 11.68
CA ALA A 44 9.19 -12.60 12.01
C ALA A 44 8.13 -12.85 10.93
N THR A 45 6.86 -12.93 11.34
CA THR A 45 5.75 -13.28 10.44
C THR A 45 4.49 -12.48 10.80
N ALA A 46 3.71 -12.11 9.78
CA ALA A 46 2.34 -11.57 9.92
C ALA A 46 1.40 -12.21 8.88
N ASP A 47 0.27 -12.76 9.31
CA ASP A 47 -0.83 -13.22 8.45
C ASP A 47 -1.79 -12.06 8.21
N VAL A 48 -1.87 -11.62 6.96
CA VAL A 48 -2.52 -10.37 6.58
C VAL A 48 -3.64 -10.65 5.58
N SER A 49 -4.81 -10.04 5.80
CA SER A 49 -5.85 -9.89 4.80
C SER A 49 -6.03 -8.42 4.43
N LEU A 50 -6.15 -8.14 3.14
CA LEU A 50 -6.25 -6.81 2.58
C LEU A 50 -7.39 -6.76 1.56
N THR A 51 -8.27 -5.76 1.67
CA THR A 51 -9.21 -5.43 0.60
C THR A 51 -8.60 -4.40 -0.31
N VAL A 52 -8.56 -4.70 -1.61
CA VAL A 52 -8.13 -3.79 -2.68
C VAL A 52 -9.35 -3.39 -3.47
N ARG A 53 -9.60 -2.10 -3.63
CA ARG A 53 -10.75 -1.56 -4.37
C ARG A 53 -10.29 -0.64 -5.49
N ASN A 54 -10.93 -0.72 -6.66
CA ASN A 54 -10.73 0.28 -7.71
C ASN A 54 -11.78 1.39 -7.57
N GLU A 55 -11.35 2.56 -7.15
CA GLU A 55 -12.18 3.77 -7.02
C GLU A 55 -12.06 4.69 -8.24
N GLY A 56 -11.26 4.29 -9.24
CA GLY A 56 -11.11 5.03 -10.48
C GLY A 56 -12.25 4.78 -11.47
N SER A 57 -12.17 5.49 -12.60
CA SER A 57 -13.13 5.41 -13.70
C SER A 57 -12.70 4.45 -14.82
N ALA A 58 -11.46 3.95 -14.79
CA ALA A 58 -10.96 2.94 -15.72
C ALA A 58 -10.66 1.59 -15.01
N PRO A 59 -10.63 0.46 -15.73
CA PRO A 59 -10.19 -0.81 -15.17
C PRO A 59 -8.71 -0.77 -14.74
N ALA A 60 -8.41 -1.19 -13.52
CA ALA A 60 -7.04 -1.44 -13.07
C ALA A 60 -6.61 -2.83 -13.53
N ARG A 61 -5.59 -2.91 -14.39
CA ARG A 61 -5.12 -4.18 -14.99
C ARG A 61 -3.74 -4.58 -14.46
N ASP A 62 -3.41 -5.86 -14.61
CA ASP A 62 -2.14 -6.45 -14.17
C ASP A 62 -1.76 -6.04 -12.73
N ILE A 63 -2.73 -6.05 -11.82
CA ILE A 63 -2.52 -5.66 -10.43
C ILE A 63 -1.59 -6.68 -9.79
N ARG A 64 -0.40 -6.23 -9.40
CA ARG A 64 0.60 -7.00 -8.66
C ARG A 64 0.72 -6.42 -7.27
N LEU A 65 0.37 -7.23 -6.27
CA LEU A 65 0.36 -6.83 -4.88
C LEU A 65 1.51 -7.48 -4.13
N ALA A 66 2.27 -6.68 -3.37
CA ALA A 66 3.20 -7.14 -2.36
C ALA A 66 2.68 -6.79 -0.96
N ILE A 67 2.81 -7.74 -0.03
CA ILE A 67 2.65 -7.52 1.41
C ILE A 67 4.01 -7.81 2.03
N LEU A 68 4.68 -6.76 2.48
CA LEU A 68 6.04 -6.78 2.97
C LEU A 68 6.05 -6.60 4.49
N LEU A 69 7.01 -7.21 5.17
CA LEU A 69 7.22 -7.04 6.60
C LEU A 69 8.58 -6.37 6.83
N THR A 70 8.59 -5.31 7.63
CA THR A 70 9.82 -4.64 8.10
C THR A 70 9.73 -4.35 9.60
N SER A 71 10.81 -3.85 10.19
CA SER A 71 10.84 -3.37 11.57
C SER A 71 10.70 -1.85 11.62
N ALA A 72 9.98 -1.35 12.62
CA ALA A 72 10.02 0.06 12.96
C ALA A 72 11.45 0.47 13.35
N GLN A 73 11.97 1.53 12.74
CA GLN A 73 13.34 1.99 12.95
C GLN A 73 13.48 3.50 12.68
N PRO A 74 14.57 4.14 13.13
CA PRO A 74 14.90 5.51 12.73
C PRO A 74 15.01 5.62 11.20
N GLY A 75 14.50 6.70 10.62
CA GLY A 75 14.51 6.89 9.16
C GLY A 75 13.52 5.99 8.42
N GLN A 76 12.42 5.60 9.07
CA GLN A 76 11.43 4.66 8.53
C GLN A 76 10.94 5.01 7.11
N ASP A 77 10.73 6.28 6.82
CA ASP A 77 10.24 6.71 5.50
C ASP A 77 11.21 6.32 4.37
N ALA A 78 12.51 6.50 4.56
CA ALA A 78 13.52 6.10 3.58
C ALA A 78 13.57 4.58 3.37
N VAL A 79 13.32 3.80 4.44
CA VAL A 79 13.22 2.33 4.36
C VAL A 79 11.98 1.93 3.57
N LEU A 80 10.83 2.57 3.81
CA LEU A 80 9.60 2.32 3.08
C LEU A 80 9.73 2.71 1.60
N ASP A 81 10.33 3.86 1.31
CA ASP A 81 10.58 4.32 -0.06
C ASP A 81 11.45 3.33 -0.84
N ALA A 82 12.52 2.83 -0.21
CA ALA A 82 13.37 1.79 -0.80
C ALA A 82 12.57 0.50 -1.07
N LEU A 83 11.76 0.05 -0.12
CA LEU A 83 10.89 -1.13 -0.30
C LEU A 83 9.85 -0.94 -1.42
N TYR A 84 9.32 0.26 -1.60
CA TYR A 84 8.33 0.57 -2.63
C TYR A 84 8.92 0.78 -4.02
N ALA A 85 10.22 1.08 -4.10
CA ALA A 85 10.95 1.18 -5.36
C ALA A 85 11.28 -0.20 -5.95
N GLU A 86 11.35 -1.25 -5.12
CA GLU A 86 11.63 -2.61 -5.58
C GLU A 86 10.52 -3.16 -6.50
N PRO A 87 10.86 -3.82 -7.61
CA PRO A 87 9.90 -4.48 -8.47
C PRO A 87 9.12 -5.58 -7.73
N VAL A 88 7.80 -5.64 -7.95
CA VAL A 88 6.94 -6.73 -7.43
C VAL A 88 7.11 -7.98 -8.29
N ALA A 89 8.27 -8.62 -8.21
CA ALA A 89 8.63 -9.79 -9.01
C ALA A 89 7.81 -11.04 -8.63
N ARG A 90 7.49 -11.18 -7.34
CA ARG A 90 6.68 -12.27 -6.79
C ARG A 90 5.46 -11.70 -6.06
N PRO A 91 4.35 -11.44 -6.77
CA PRO A 91 3.15 -10.94 -6.13
C PRO A 91 2.56 -12.00 -5.19
N ILE A 92 1.87 -11.54 -4.15
CA ILE A 92 1.30 -12.39 -3.10
C ILE A 92 0.16 -13.30 -3.61
N VAL A 93 -0.44 -12.92 -4.73
CA VAL A 93 -1.45 -13.67 -5.50
C VAL A 93 -1.18 -13.52 -6.99
N PRO A 94 -1.69 -14.41 -7.86
CA PRO A 94 -1.64 -14.21 -9.30
C PRO A 94 -2.19 -12.83 -9.70
N PRO A 95 -1.55 -12.13 -10.66
CA PRO A 95 -2.03 -10.83 -11.13
C PRO A 95 -3.50 -10.88 -11.55
N PHE A 96 -4.23 -9.80 -11.28
CA PHE A 96 -5.66 -9.72 -11.55
C PHE A 96 -6.07 -8.33 -12.02
N THR A 97 -7.33 -8.20 -12.44
CA THR A 97 -7.93 -6.96 -12.91
C THR A 97 -9.12 -6.62 -12.03
N LEU A 98 -9.36 -5.33 -11.78
CA LEU A 98 -10.57 -4.82 -11.13
C LEU A 98 -11.25 -3.81 -12.04
N ALA A 99 -12.53 -3.99 -12.34
CA ALA A 99 -13.33 -2.97 -13.01
C ALA A 99 -13.54 -1.75 -12.08
N PRO A 100 -13.97 -0.59 -12.62
CA PRO A 100 -14.39 0.54 -11.78
C PRO A 100 -15.42 0.11 -10.74
N GLY A 101 -15.16 0.40 -9.46
CA GLY A 101 -16.02 0.07 -8.33
C GLY A 101 -15.81 -1.32 -7.72
N ASP A 102 -15.15 -2.24 -8.42
CA ASP A 102 -14.90 -3.60 -7.93
C ASP A 102 -13.87 -3.62 -6.79
N GLU A 103 -14.00 -4.63 -5.95
CA GLU A 103 -13.05 -4.94 -4.88
C GLU A 103 -12.68 -6.43 -4.85
N LYS A 104 -11.51 -6.70 -4.26
CA LYS A 104 -11.03 -8.06 -4.01
C LYS A 104 -10.32 -8.14 -2.68
N VAL A 105 -10.67 -9.16 -1.91
CA VAL A 105 -9.93 -9.53 -0.69
C VAL A 105 -8.76 -10.43 -1.07
N VAL A 106 -7.57 -10.06 -0.61
CA VAL A 106 -6.32 -10.81 -0.78
C VAL A 106 -5.80 -11.19 0.59
N ARG A 107 -5.31 -12.43 0.73
CA ARG A 107 -4.68 -12.91 1.96
C ARG A 107 -3.27 -13.37 1.67
N GLY A 108 -2.34 -13.09 2.58
CA GLY A 108 -0.94 -13.38 2.40
C GLY A 108 -0.16 -13.41 3.71
N LEU A 109 0.99 -14.07 3.66
CA LEU A 109 1.93 -14.13 4.75
C LEU A 109 3.11 -13.20 4.45
N ALA A 110 3.29 -12.19 5.30
CA ALA A 110 4.46 -11.31 5.24
C ALA A 110 5.52 -11.85 6.20
N THR A 111 6.75 -12.04 5.71
CA THR A 111 7.84 -12.61 6.51
C THR A 111 9.10 -11.76 6.40
N MET A 112 9.85 -11.70 7.49
CA MET A 112 11.17 -11.05 7.56
C MET A 112 12.12 -11.96 8.34
N PRO A 113 13.39 -12.13 7.90
CA PRO A 113 14.38 -12.87 8.68
C PRO A 113 14.58 -12.24 10.07
N ARG A 114 14.79 -13.06 11.11
CA ARG A 114 14.96 -12.55 12.48
C ARG A 114 16.19 -11.66 12.58
N GLU A 115 17.26 -11.99 11.87
CA GLU A 115 18.50 -11.22 11.81
C GLU A 115 18.34 -9.84 11.15
N ALA A 116 17.27 -9.63 10.37
CA ALA A 116 16.94 -8.33 9.76
C ALA A 116 16.10 -7.44 10.70
N ILE A 117 15.73 -7.93 11.89
CA ILE A 117 15.01 -7.12 12.88
C ILE A 117 15.93 -6.05 13.44
N VAL A 118 15.57 -4.79 13.21
CA VAL A 118 16.13 -3.66 13.97
C VAL A 118 15.42 -3.60 15.31
N ALA A 119 16.12 -4.04 16.36
CA ALA A 119 15.61 -4.02 17.73
C ALA A 119 15.56 -2.58 18.27
N LEU A 120 14.46 -2.24 18.92
CA LEU A 120 14.30 -1.02 19.70
C LEU A 120 14.34 -1.37 21.19
N SER A 121 14.56 -0.39 22.06
CA SER A 121 14.55 -0.59 23.51
C SER A 121 13.38 0.14 24.15
N ALA A 122 12.65 -0.53 25.06
CA ALA A 122 11.68 0.09 25.94
C ALA A 122 11.84 -0.47 27.35
N ALA A 123 11.99 0.42 28.35
CA ALA A 123 12.28 0.03 29.73
C ALA A 123 13.46 -0.96 29.82
N ASP A 124 14.55 -0.66 29.10
CA ASP A 124 15.79 -1.46 29.02
C ASP A 124 15.62 -2.89 28.48
N ARG A 125 14.47 -3.19 27.85
CA ARG A 125 14.18 -4.49 27.22
C ARG A 125 14.14 -4.37 25.70
N PRO A 126 14.71 -5.35 24.96
CA PRO A 126 14.70 -5.35 23.51
C PRO A 126 13.32 -5.71 22.99
N MET A 127 12.81 -4.89 22.09
CA MET A 127 11.49 -5.02 21.51
C MET A 127 11.52 -4.86 19.99
N PHE A 128 10.51 -5.45 19.36
CA PHE A 128 10.27 -5.41 17.93
C PHE A 128 8.87 -4.85 17.69
N VAL A 129 8.77 -3.86 16.80
CA VAL A 129 7.49 -3.34 16.31
C VAL A 129 7.41 -3.64 14.82
N PRO A 130 6.70 -4.70 14.41
CA PRO A 130 6.53 -5.02 13.00
C PRO A 130 5.77 -3.89 12.29
N VAL A 131 6.18 -3.62 11.05
CA VAL A 131 5.48 -2.73 10.13
C VAL A 131 5.15 -3.54 8.88
N VAL A 132 3.85 -3.65 8.59
CA VAL A 132 3.35 -4.22 7.34
C VAL A 132 3.29 -3.11 6.30
N ALA A 133 4.04 -3.26 5.22
CA ALA A 133 4.06 -2.34 4.09
C ALA A 133 3.34 -2.99 2.90
N LEU A 134 2.40 -2.27 2.31
CA LEU A 134 1.59 -2.69 1.19
C LEU A 134 2.03 -1.94 -0.05
N ASN A 135 2.18 -2.65 -1.16
CA ASN A 135 2.55 -2.07 -2.45
C ASN A 135 1.74 -2.74 -3.56
N ALA A 136 0.84 -1.98 -4.19
CA ALA A 136 0.11 -2.41 -5.38
C ALA A 136 0.61 -1.63 -6.59
N VAL A 137 1.18 -2.32 -7.58
CA VAL A 137 1.52 -1.74 -8.89
C VAL A 137 0.54 -2.26 -9.93
N TYR A 138 0.12 -1.41 -10.87
CA TYR A 138 -0.92 -1.75 -11.84
C TYR A 138 -0.84 -0.89 -13.10
N ASP A 139 -1.49 -1.33 -14.18
CA ASP A 139 -1.81 -0.50 -15.33
C ASP A 139 -3.08 0.30 -15.04
N ALA A 140 -2.93 1.62 -14.90
CA ALA A 140 -3.96 2.57 -14.54
C ALA A 140 -4.82 3.01 -15.72
N ALA A 141 -4.34 2.88 -16.96
CA ALA A 141 -5.08 3.14 -18.19
C ALA A 141 -4.19 2.88 -19.42
N GLY A 142 -4.36 1.74 -20.09
CA GLY A 142 -3.78 1.51 -21.42
C GLY A 142 -2.24 1.60 -21.45
N GLY A 143 -1.57 1.15 -20.40
CA GLY A 143 -0.12 1.17 -20.24
C GLY A 143 0.41 2.29 -19.32
N ALA A 144 -0.45 3.20 -18.86
CA ALA A 144 -0.06 4.19 -17.85
C ALA A 144 0.20 3.50 -16.51
N PRO A 145 1.40 3.62 -15.90
CA PRO A 145 1.67 2.98 -14.62
C PRO A 145 0.88 3.66 -13.49
N GLY A 146 0.41 2.86 -12.54
CA GLY A 146 -0.13 3.29 -11.27
C GLY A 146 0.53 2.54 -10.11
N GLN A 147 0.62 3.20 -8.96
CA GLN A 147 1.01 2.53 -7.73
C GLN A 147 0.24 3.07 -6.54
N THR A 148 -0.13 2.20 -5.62
CA THR A 148 -0.66 2.59 -4.31
C THR A 148 0.12 1.90 -3.20
N THR A 149 0.56 2.68 -2.21
CA THR A 149 1.33 2.20 -1.07
C THR A 149 0.73 2.63 0.24
N ALA A 150 0.87 1.80 1.27
CA ALA A 150 0.42 2.09 2.63
C ALA A 150 1.23 1.28 3.63
N ALA A 151 1.50 1.83 4.82
CA ALA A 151 2.19 1.11 5.88
C ALA A 151 1.40 1.14 7.19
N PHE A 152 1.53 0.06 7.96
CA PHE A 152 0.81 -0.12 9.22
C PHE A 152 1.73 -0.75 10.26
N ALA A 153 1.89 -0.07 11.40
CA ALA A 153 2.52 -0.66 12.57
C ALA A 153 1.59 -1.71 13.17
N VAL A 154 2.16 -2.86 13.51
CA VAL A 154 1.49 -4.03 14.07
C VAL A 154 1.94 -4.20 15.50
N GLY A 155 1.00 -4.47 16.40
CA GLY A 155 1.32 -4.78 17.78
C GLY A 155 0.20 -5.55 18.46
N VAL A 156 0.51 -6.04 19.66
CA VAL A 156 -0.44 -6.79 20.46
C VAL A 156 -1.46 -5.81 21.04
N GLU A 157 -2.74 -6.10 20.87
CA GLU A 157 -3.82 -5.30 21.43
C GLU A 157 -3.79 -5.37 22.96
N ARG A 158 -4.04 -4.23 23.60
CA ARG A 158 -4.13 -4.11 25.05
C ARG A 158 -5.53 -3.64 25.42
N ALA A 159 -6.15 -4.32 26.39
CA ALA A 159 -7.49 -3.97 26.87
C ALA A 159 -7.53 -2.61 27.61
N ASP A 160 -6.38 -2.12 28.07
CA ASP A 160 -6.25 -1.01 29.02
C ASP A 160 -5.52 0.23 28.45
N GLY A 161 -5.22 0.29 27.14
CA GLY A 161 -4.44 1.41 26.61
C GLY A 161 -4.59 1.68 25.10
N ALA A 162 -4.49 2.95 24.73
CA ALA A 162 -4.52 3.40 23.34
C ALA A 162 -3.29 2.94 22.52
N LYS A 163 -2.20 2.56 23.19
CA LYS A 163 -0.92 2.18 22.58
C LYS A 163 -0.80 0.66 22.46
N LEU A 164 -0.41 0.20 21.28
CA LEU A 164 -0.14 -1.21 21.01
C LEU A 164 1.08 -1.71 21.82
N ALA A 165 1.00 -2.95 22.30
CA ALA A 165 2.16 -3.62 22.88
C ALA A 165 3.15 -4.03 21.77
N PRO A 166 4.46 -3.87 22.00
CA PRO A 166 5.44 -4.41 21.07
C PRO A 166 5.54 -5.95 21.23
N MET A 167 6.30 -6.58 20.34
CA MET A 167 6.74 -7.96 20.51
C MET A 167 8.09 -7.96 21.23
N TRP A 168 8.16 -8.57 22.40
CA TRP A 168 9.41 -8.67 23.15
C TRP A 168 10.35 -9.70 22.53
N LEU A 169 11.63 -9.36 22.43
CA LEU A 169 12.64 -10.25 21.83
C LEU A 169 13.38 -11.10 22.87
N ASP A 170 13.26 -10.74 24.15
CA ASP A 170 13.81 -11.45 25.32
C ASP A 170 12.84 -12.50 25.90
N GLU A 171 11.64 -12.61 25.36
CA GLU A 171 10.64 -13.63 25.71
C GLU A 171 10.71 -14.84 24.76
N PRO A 172 10.18 -16.01 25.16
CA PRO A 172 10.05 -17.15 24.27
C PRO A 172 9.32 -16.79 22.97
N SER A 173 9.74 -17.44 21.88
CA SER A 173 9.10 -17.29 20.56
C SER A 173 7.59 -17.48 20.68
N ARG A 174 6.82 -16.48 20.23
CA ARG A 174 5.37 -16.45 20.39
C ARG A 174 4.69 -15.87 19.15
N MET A 175 3.57 -16.50 18.80
CA MET A 175 2.59 -15.97 17.86
C MET A 175 1.43 -15.37 18.68
N TYR A 176 1.03 -14.16 18.35
CA TYR A 176 -0.09 -13.48 19.01
C TYR A 176 -1.26 -13.38 18.03
N ASP A 177 -2.47 -13.73 18.50
CA ASP A 177 -3.71 -13.59 17.72
C ASP A 177 -4.48 -12.29 18.06
N ALA A 178 -4.27 -11.73 19.25
CA ALA A 178 -4.82 -10.43 19.65
C ALA A 178 -3.96 -9.30 19.07
N ILE A 179 -4.07 -9.08 17.76
CA ILE A 179 -3.29 -8.09 17.02
C ILE A 179 -4.17 -6.91 16.63
N ALA A 180 -3.62 -5.71 16.79
CA ALA A 180 -4.18 -4.50 16.22
C ALA A 180 -3.15 -3.77 15.36
N ILE A 181 -3.64 -2.90 14.49
CA ILE A 181 -2.82 -2.10 13.58
C ILE A 181 -3.00 -0.61 13.81
N ARG A 182 -1.96 0.17 13.49
CA ARG A 182 -2.01 1.63 13.43
C ARG A 182 -1.38 2.08 12.11
N ALA A 183 -2.03 3.04 11.44
CA ALA A 183 -1.48 3.65 10.25
C ALA A 183 -0.07 4.20 10.53
N HIS A 184 0.86 3.91 9.63
CA HIS A 184 2.21 4.40 9.66
C HIS A 184 2.43 5.27 8.42
N GLY A 185 2.51 6.58 8.63
CA GLY A 185 2.52 7.55 7.52
C GLY A 185 1.18 7.67 6.81
N THR A 186 1.21 8.16 5.57
CA THR A 186 0.02 8.38 4.73
C THR A 186 0.00 7.43 3.55
N THR A 187 -1.18 6.93 3.18
CA THR A 187 -1.37 6.19 1.93
C THR A 187 -1.01 7.08 0.74
N VAL A 188 -0.16 6.60 -0.16
CA VAL A 188 0.25 7.33 -1.37
C VAL A 188 -0.34 6.65 -2.58
N LYS A 189 -1.06 7.41 -3.43
CA LYS A 189 -1.59 6.97 -4.72
C LYS A 189 -0.88 7.75 -5.83
N ARG A 190 -0.24 7.06 -6.79
CA ARG A 190 0.45 7.66 -7.93
C ARG A 190 0.01 7.04 -9.25
#